data_AF-A0A9Q0BN40-F1
#
_entry.id   AF-A0A9Q0BN40-F1
#
_cell.length_a   1.000
_cell.length_b   1.000
_cell.length_c   1.000
_cell.angle_alpha   90.00
_cell.angle_beta   90.00
_cell.angle_gamma   90.00
#
_symmetry.space_group_name_H-M   'P 1'
#
loop_
_entity.id
_entity.type
_entity.pdbx_description
1 polymer ?
#
loop_
_entity_poly.entity_id
_entity_poly.type
_entity_poly.pdbx_seq_one_letter_code
_entity_poly.pdbx_strand_id
1 'polypeptide(L)'
;MVINQKADICIGAMYSWSEVYTYLDLSMYLVRSGITCLVPAPLRQASHFAIGNYLVPQAIDQLVIMQDDIYFQYTVAFVPRLWPLLEQFNTLIYNWHSSGLDKYWEYRIIADNLNLKTQQQVEETMSGRKEDIGPVMLGMSNFAGFLILWILGSAVAISVF
;
A
#
# COMPACT_ATOMS: atom_id res chain seq x y z
N MET A 1 -6.05 25.44 -11.52
CA MET A 1 -5.32 26.44 -10.71
C MET A 1 -3.85 26.54 -11.13
N VAL A 2 -3.13 25.41 -11.20
CA VAL A 2 -1.71 25.38 -11.60
C VAL A 2 -1.48 25.91 -13.03
N ILE A 3 -2.31 25.51 -13.99
CA ILE A 3 -2.22 25.98 -15.40
C ILE A 3 -2.33 27.51 -15.51
N ASN A 4 -3.16 28.13 -14.68
CA ASN A 4 -3.38 29.58 -14.69
C ASN A 4 -2.39 30.33 -13.80
N GLN A 5 -1.30 29.70 -13.37
CA GLN A 5 -0.29 30.26 -12.46
C GLN A 5 -0.89 30.84 -11.17
N LYS A 6 -2.03 30.29 -10.71
CA LYS A 6 -2.66 30.69 -9.44
C LYS A 6 -2.14 29.87 -8.25
N ALA A 7 -1.40 28.80 -8.52
CA ALA A 7 -0.79 27.92 -7.53
C ALA A 7 0.50 27.33 -8.13
N ASP A 8 1.56 27.26 -7.33
CA ASP A 8 2.87 26.75 -7.77
C ASP A 8 2.94 25.22 -7.74
N ILE A 9 2.17 24.58 -6.86
CA ILE A 9 2.07 23.12 -6.74
C ILE A 9 0.65 22.71 -6.37
N CYS A 10 0.20 21.58 -6.87
CA CYS A 10 -1.05 20.95 -6.45
C CYS A 10 -0.80 19.55 -5.93
N ILE A 11 -1.17 19.33 -4.66
CA ILE A 11 -1.05 18.05 -3.96
C ILE A 11 -2.45 17.64 -3.55
N GLY A 12 -2.81 16.39 -3.82
CA GLY A 12 -4.10 15.80 -3.52
C GLY A 12 -4.19 14.40 -4.12
N ALA A 13 -5.39 13.84 -4.21
CA ALA A 13 -5.65 12.56 -4.90
C ALA A 13 -5.58 12.74 -6.44
N MET A 14 -4.44 13.22 -6.93
CA MET A 14 -4.19 13.47 -8.34
C MET A 14 -3.41 12.31 -8.94
N TYR A 15 -3.94 11.70 -9.99
CA TYR A 15 -3.35 10.53 -10.63
C TYR A 15 -2.59 10.89 -11.90
N SER A 16 -1.64 10.04 -12.28
CA SER A 16 -0.81 10.21 -13.47
C SER A 16 -1.60 9.90 -14.76
N TRP A 17 -2.49 10.80 -15.16
CA TRP A 17 -3.25 10.71 -16.41
C TRP A 17 -2.44 11.23 -17.60
N SER A 18 -2.52 10.55 -18.75
CA SER A 18 -1.82 10.94 -19.99
C SER A 18 -2.24 12.32 -20.50
N GLU A 19 -3.51 12.67 -20.36
CA GLU A 19 -4.04 13.97 -20.76
C GLU A 19 -3.37 15.12 -19.97
N VAL A 20 -3.15 14.92 -18.67
CA VAL A 20 -2.56 15.92 -17.79
C VAL A 20 -1.08 16.16 -18.12
N TYR A 21 -0.36 15.10 -18.51
CA TYR A 21 1.06 15.17 -18.89
C TYR A 21 1.32 16.10 -20.08
N THR A 22 0.31 16.35 -20.90
CA THR A 22 0.42 17.27 -22.04
C THR A 22 0.56 18.73 -21.58
N TYR A 23 0.03 19.07 -20.41
CA TYR A 23 -0.10 20.44 -19.92
C TYR A 23 0.73 20.75 -18.67
N LEU A 24 1.03 19.75 -17.85
CA LEU A 24 1.69 19.88 -16.55
C LEU A 24 2.79 18.85 -16.40
N ASP A 25 3.80 19.17 -15.60
CA ASP A 25 4.80 18.19 -15.19
C ASP A 25 4.33 17.49 -13.90
N LEU A 26 4.76 16.23 -13.73
CA LEU A 26 4.35 15.37 -12.62
C LEU A 26 5.55 15.08 -11.72
N SER A 27 5.35 15.12 -10.41
CA SER A 27 6.36 14.68 -9.45
C SER A 27 6.51 13.15 -9.41
N MET A 28 7.51 12.68 -8.67
CA MET A 28 7.57 11.31 -8.18
C MET A 28 6.28 10.96 -7.41
N TYR A 29 5.94 9.67 -7.38
CA TYR A 29 4.76 9.19 -6.68
C TYR A 29 4.82 9.51 -5.18
N LEU A 30 3.69 9.95 -4.63
CA LEU A 30 3.48 10.25 -3.22
C LEU A 30 2.83 9.08 -2.49
N VAL A 31 1.87 8.40 -3.11
CA VAL A 31 1.21 7.23 -2.52
C VAL A 31 0.61 6.36 -3.63
N ARG A 32 0.60 5.05 -3.40
CA ARG A 32 -0.12 4.09 -4.27
C ARG A 32 -1.60 4.08 -3.86
N SER A 33 -2.49 4.35 -4.80
CA SER A 33 -3.94 4.29 -4.61
C SER A 33 -4.52 3.15 -5.43
N GLY A 34 -5.43 2.37 -4.83
CA GLY A 34 -6.15 1.29 -5.48
C GLY A 34 -7.64 1.54 -5.51
N ILE A 35 -8.32 1.05 -6.54
CA ILE A 35 -9.77 0.87 -6.56
C ILE A 35 -10.01 -0.60 -6.23
N THR A 36 -10.65 -0.84 -5.09
CA THR A 36 -11.02 -2.15 -4.61
C THR A 36 -12.51 -2.17 -4.29
N CYS A 37 -13.12 -3.35 -4.38
CA CYS A 37 -14.52 -3.52 -4.02
C CYS A 37 -14.66 -3.88 -2.54
N LEU A 38 -15.74 -3.40 -1.93
CA LEU A 38 -16.24 -3.98 -0.68
C LEU A 38 -17.05 -5.21 -1.04
N VAL A 39 -16.62 -6.37 -0.57
CA VAL A 39 -17.23 -7.68 -0.84
C VAL A 39 -17.83 -8.20 0.46
N PRO A 40 -18.97 -8.92 0.44
CA PRO A 40 -19.47 -9.58 1.65
C PRO A 40 -18.39 -10.50 2.25
N ALA A 41 -18.21 -10.43 3.57
CA ALA A 41 -17.32 -11.29 4.33
C ALA A 41 -17.63 -12.75 3.96
N PRO A 42 -16.60 -13.59 3.74
CA PRO A 42 -16.80 -14.94 3.22
C PRO A 42 -17.58 -15.79 4.23
N LEU A 43 -18.90 -15.86 4.06
CA LEU A 43 -19.73 -16.87 4.68
C LEU A 43 -19.42 -18.18 3.96
N ARG A 44 -18.92 -19.18 4.70
CA ARG A 44 -18.59 -20.51 4.17
C ARG A 44 -19.87 -21.16 3.60
N GLN A 45 -20.13 -20.99 2.32
CA GLN A 45 -21.11 -21.81 1.61
C GLN A 45 -20.54 -22.26 0.26
N ALA A 46 -20.59 -23.58 0.09
CA ALA A 46 -20.15 -24.30 -1.08
C ALA A 46 -20.96 -23.89 -2.31
N SER A 47 -20.24 -23.65 -3.41
CA SER A 47 -20.66 -23.76 -4.81
C SER A 47 -22.10 -23.34 -5.18
N HIS A 48 -22.15 -22.21 -5.91
CA HIS A 48 -23.19 -21.67 -6.79
C HIS A 48 -23.73 -20.32 -6.31
N PHE A 49 -23.25 -19.27 -6.97
CA PHE A 49 -23.63 -17.88 -6.70
C PHE A 49 -25.07 -17.59 -7.16
N ALA A 50 -25.82 -16.88 -6.31
CA ALA A 50 -26.86 -15.94 -6.70
C ALA A 50 -26.87 -14.81 -5.67
N ILE A 51 -26.42 -13.61 -6.06
CA ILE A 51 -26.38 -12.43 -5.18
C ILE A 51 -27.42 -11.41 -5.68
N GLY A 52 -28.39 -11.09 -4.82
CA GLY A 52 -29.34 -9.96 -4.87
C GLY A 52 -30.10 -9.93 -3.53
N ASN A 53 -30.60 -8.84 -2.93
CA ASN A 53 -30.93 -7.48 -3.39
C ASN A 53 -31.08 -6.50 -2.18
N TYR A 54 -30.13 -6.36 -1.23
CA TYR A 54 -30.40 -5.55 -0.02
C TYR A 54 -29.12 -5.09 0.71
N LEU A 55 -28.50 -4.02 0.24
CA LEU A 55 -27.50 -3.26 1.00
C LEU A 55 -28.22 -2.47 2.11
N VAL A 56 -28.44 -3.13 3.24
CA VAL A 56 -28.99 -2.55 4.49
C VAL A 56 -27.86 -1.80 5.22
N PRO A 57 -28.10 -0.75 6.02
CA PRO A 57 -27.07 -0.03 6.78
C PRO A 57 -26.19 -0.90 7.71
N GLN A 58 -26.63 -2.12 8.03
CA GLN A 58 -25.86 -3.14 8.76
C GLN A 58 -24.82 -3.89 7.90
N ALA A 59 -24.74 -3.61 6.59
CA ALA A 59 -23.79 -4.26 5.68
C ALA A 59 -22.34 -3.86 5.94
N ILE A 60 -22.07 -2.68 6.53
CA ILE A 60 -20.69 -2.23 6.79
C ILE A 60 -19.97 -3.20 7.75
N ASP A 61 -20.68 -3.80 8.71
CA ASP A 61 -20.11 -4.81 9.63
C ASP A 61 -19.84 -6.17 8.96
N GLN A 62 -20.39 -6.38 7.76
CA GLN A 62 -20.30 -7.64 7.01
C GLN A 62 -19.53 -7.48 5.71
N LEU A 63 -18.99 -6.30 5.41
CA LEU A 63 -18.25 -6.02 4.18
C LEU A 63 -16.77 -5.96 4.48
N VAL A 64 -15.99 -6.60 3.63
CA VAL A 64 -14.54 -6.70 3.75
C VAL A 64 -13.92 -6.15 2.48
N ILE A 65 -12.74 -5.55 2.60
CA ILE A 65 -12.00 -5.05 1.44
C ILE A 65 -11.53 -6.25 0.61
N MET A 66 -11.75 -6.20 -0.71
CA MET A 66 -11.23 -7.22 -1.63
C MET A 66 -9.69 -7.20 -1.62
N GLN A 67 -9.09 -8.39 -1.56
CA GLN A 67 -7.65 -8.57 -1.36
C GLN A 67 -6.80 -7.92 -2.46
N ASP A 68 -7.25 -7.98 -3.71
CA ASP A 68 -6.58 -7.38 -4.85
C ASP A 68 -7.27 -6.10 -5.31
N ASP A 69 -6.49 -5.16 -5.84
CA ASP A 69 -7.05 -3.98 -6.50
C ASP A 69 -7.54 -4.35 -7.90
N ILE A 70 -8.72 -3.88 -8.28
CA ILE A 70 -9.21 -3.97 -9.67
C ILE A 70 -8.33 -3.11 -10.58
N TYR A 71 -7.92 -1.96 -10.06
CA TYR A 71 -7.08 -1.01 -10.73
C TYR A 71 -6.28 -0.25 -9.69
N PHE A 72 -4.99 -0.02 -9.95
CA PHE A 72 -4.18 0.83 -9.08
C PHE A 72 -3.48 1.91 -9.90
N GLN A 73 -3.27 3.05 -9.26
CA GLN A 73 -2.53 4.15 -9.85
C GLN A 73 -1.77 4.92 -8.78
N TYR A 74 -0.71 5.58 -9.21
CA TYR A 74 0.11 6.40 -8.33
C TYR A 74 -0.45 7.81 -8.23
N THR A 75 -0.54 8.29 -7.00
CA THR A 75 -0.86 9.67 -6.70
C THR A 75 0.42 10.50 -6.84
N VAL A 76 0.36 11.60 -7.57
CA VAL A 76 1.50 12.49 -7.87
C VAL A 76 1.11 13.94 -7.60
N ALA A 77 2.09 14.81 -7.36
CA ALA A 77 1.83 16.25 -7.34
C ALA A 77 1.87 16.80 -8.77
N PHE A 78 0.95 17.71 -9.09
CA PHE A 78 0.95 18.43 -10.36
C PHE A 78 1.70 19.76 -10.18
N VAL A 79 2.66 20.00 -11.06
CA VAL A 79 3.49 21.22 -11.06
C VAL A 79 3.43 21.90 -12.44
N PRO A 80 3.66 23.22 -12.51
CA PRO A 80 3.72 23.91 -13.79
C PRO A 80 4.86 23.34 -14.65
N ARG A 81 4.73 23.49 -15.96
CA ARG A 81 5.73 22.95 -16.89
C ARG A 81 7.10 23.60 -16.69
N LEU A 82 8.15 22.79 -16.76
CA LEU A 82 9.54 23.16 -16.50
C LEU A 82 9.75 23.78 -15.11
N TRP A 83 9.07 23.25 -14.09
CA TRP A 83 9.22 23.77 -12.73
C TRP A 83 10.66 23.57 -12.23
N PRO A 84 11.41 24.65 -11.92
CA PRO A 84 12.83 24.54 -11.56
C PRO A 84 13.11 23.74 -10.29
N LEU A 85 12.10 23.61 -9.42
CA LEU A 85 12.22 22.92 -8.12
C LEU A 85 11.79 21.45 -8.19
N LEU A 86 11.38 20.94 -9.35
CA LEU A 86 10.87 19.58 -9.49
C LEU A 86 11.85 18.52 -8.99
N GLU A 87 13.14 18.65 -9.31
CA GLU A 87 14.17 17.71 -8.87
C GLU A 87 14.39 17.74 -7.34
N GLN A 88 14.39 18.94 -6.76
CA GLN A 88 14.52 19.11 -5.32
C GLN A 88 13.29 18.55 -4.60
N PHE A 89 12.12 18.74 -5.18
CA PHE A 89 10.86 18.20 -4.66
C PHE A 89 10.82 16.67 -4.75
N ASN A 90 11.26 16.08 -5.86
CA ASN A 90 11.39 14.62 -5.98
C ASN A 90 12.37 14.04 -4.97
N THR A 91 13.49 14.72 -4.74
CA THR A 91 14.47 14.32 -3.71
C THR A 91 13.86 14.38 -2.31
N LEU A 92 13.07 15.41 -2.01
CA LEU A 92 12.35 15.52 -0.74
C LEU A 92 11.35 14.36 -0.57
N ILE A 93 10.57 14.05 -1.60
CA ILE A 93 9.62 12.93 -1.60
C ILE A 93 10.37 11.61 -1.36
N TYR A 94 11.51 11.41 -2.01
CA TYR A 94 12.33 10.21 -1.81
C TYR A 94 12.86 10.08 -0.38
N ASN A 95 13.32 11.19 0.21
CA ASN A 95 13.78 11.21 1.60
C ASN A 95 12.62 10.96 2.58
N TRP A 96 11.44 11.50 2.28
CA TRP A 96 10.22 11.24 3.04
C TRP A 96 9.89 9.74 3.01
N HIS A 97 9.80 9.12 1.84
CA HIS A 97 9.53 7.68 1.73
C HIS A 97 10.61 6.80 2.37
N SER A 98 11.89 7.12 2.18
CA SER A 98 12.98 6.32 2.76
C SER A 98 13.05 6.43 4.29
N SER A 99 12.53 7.51 4.88
CA SER A 99 12.39 7.64 6.33
C SER A 99 11.20 6.85 6.92
N GLY A 100 10.26 6.39 6.09
CA GLY A 100 9.02 5.74 6.54
C GLY A 100 8.01 6.68 7.20
N LEU A 101 8.26 8.00 7.15
CA LEU A 101 7.38 9.02 7.75
C LEU A 101 6.00 9.04 7.07
N ASP A 102 5.91 8.65 5.80
CA ASP A 102 4.64 8.49 5.07
C ASP A 102 3.72 7.48 5.76
N LYS A 103 4.25 6.30 6.12
CA LYS A 103 3.51 5.25 6.80
C LYS A 103 3.14 5.61 8.23
N TYR A 104 4.09 6.21 8.95
CA TYR A 104 3.82 6.67 10.32
C TYR A 104 2.71 7.72 10.37
N TRP A 105 2.75 8.70 9.46
CA TRP A 105 1.76 9.77 9.41
C TRP A 105 0.37 9.27 9.04
N GLU A 106 0.28 8.38 8.04
CA GLU A 106 -0.97 7.71 7.65
C GLU A 106 -1.57 6.94 8.84
N TYR A 107 -0.77 6.13 9.52
CA TYR A 107 -1.19 5.37 10.70
C TYR A 107 -1.69 6.26 11.84
N ARG A 108 -1.00 7.39 12.10
CA ARG A 108 -1.40 8.33 13.13
C ARG A 108 -2.73 9.03 12.81
N ILE A 109 -2.92 9.51 11.58
CA ILE A 109 -4.17 10.16 11.19
C ILE A 109 -5.34 9.20 11.27
N ILE A 110 -5.12 7.97 10.84
CA ILE A 110 -6.06 6.88 11.01
C ILE A 110 -6.40 6.68 12.49
N ALA A 111 -5.39 6.62 13.36
CA ALA A 111 -5.61 6.40 14.80
C ALA A 111 -6.41 7.54 15.44
N ASP A 112 -6.15 8.77 15.01
CA ASP A 112 -6.76 9.98 15.56
C ASP A 112 -8.19 10.22 15.01
N ASN A 113 -8.50 9.78 13.78
CA ASN A 113 -9.76 10.10 13.10
C ASN A 113 -10.66 8.89 12.80
N LEU A 114 -10.10 7.68 12.72
CA LEU A 114 -10.83 6.44 12.47
C LEU A 114 -10.82 5.54 13.71
N ASN A 115 -11.79 4.64 13.81
CA ASN A 115 -11.83 3.65 14.87
C ASN A 115 -10.78 2.57 14.59
N LEU A 116 -9.67 2.59 15.33
CA LEU A 116 -8.59 1.60 15.24
C LEU A 116 -9.09 0.15 15.32
N LYS A 117 -10.12 -0.12 16.12
CA LYS A 117 -10.70 -1.47 16.23
C LYS A 117 -11.30 -1.94 14.92
N THR A 118 -12.00 -1.05 14.21
CA THR A 118 -12.62 -1.36 12.92
C THR A 118 -11.55 -1.61 11.85
N GLN A 119 -10.45 -0.86 11.87
CA GLN A 119 -9.36 -1.10 10.93
C GLN A 119 -8.61 -2.40 11.19
N GLN A 120 -8.31 -2.73 12.45
CA GLN A 120 -7.67 -4.01 12.80
C GLN A 120 -8.53 -5.18 12.35
N GLN A 121 -9.85 -5.11 12.54
CA GLN A 121 -10.79 -6.12 12.06
C GLN A 121 -10.77 -6.27 10.53
N VAL A 122 -10.65 -5.16 9.80
CA VAL A 122 -10.57 -5.18 8.33
C VAL A 122 -9.22 -5.73 7.85
N GLU A 123 -8.11 -5.37 8.50
CA GLU A 123 -6.77 -5.87 8.20
C GLU A 123 -6.66 -7.38 8.46
N GLU A 124 -7.19 -7.85 9.59
CA GLU A 124 -7.31 -9.27 9.92
C GLU A 124 -8.12 -10.04 8.86
N THR A 125 -9.09 -9.38 8.22
CA THR A 125 -9.88 -10.01 7.16
C THR A 125 -9.16 -10.04 5.81
N MET A 126 -8.32 -9.05 5.51
CA MET A 126 -7.50 -9.01 4.29
C MET A 126 -6.32 -9.99 4.33
N SER A 127 -5.70 -10.17 5.51
CA SER A 127 -4.64 -11.14 5.74
C SER A 127 -5.25 -12.54 5.93
N GLY A 128 -5.97 -13.03 4.92
CA GLY A 128 -6.65 -14.32 4.95
C GLY A 128 -5.74 -15.39 5.54
N ARG A 129 -6.09 -15.89 6.74
CA ARG A 129 -5.32 -16.87 7.54
C ARG A 129 -3.88 -17.05 7.06
N LYS A 130 -3.04 -16.03 7.22
CA LYS A 130 -1.70 -16.37 7.69
C LYS A 130 -1.98 -16.98 9.05
N GLU A 131 -1.74 -18.28 9.20
CA GLU A 131 -1.66 -18.84 10.54
C GLU A 131 -0.77 -17.89 11.32
N ASP A 132 -1.37 -17.24 12.31
CA ASP A 132 -0.69 -16.34 13.21
C ASP A 132 0.26 -17.23 14.02
N ILE A 133 1.39 -17.58 13.41
CA ILE A 133 2.63 -17.79 14.14
C ILE A 133 2.85 -16.44 14.77
N GLY A 134 2.30 -16.25 15.96
CA GLY A 134 2.37 -15.01 16.71
C GLY A 134 3.83 -14.65 16.99
N PRO A 135 4.16 -13.93 18.06
CA PRO A 135 5.55 -13.74 18.44
C PRO A 135 6.23 -15.09 18.76
N VAL A 136 6.79 -15.75 17.74
CA VAL A 136 7.62 -16.94 17.89
C VAL A 136 8.94 -16.43 18.44
N MET A 137 9.30 -16.84 19.66
CA MET A 137 10.64 -16.57 20.20
C MET A 137 11.68 -16.96 19.14
N LEU A 138 12.58 -16.03 18.82
CA LEU A 138 13.68 -16.27 17.88
C LEU A 138 14.54 -17.43 18.41
N GLY A 139 14.24 -18.64 17.95
CA GLY A 139 15.02 -19.83 18.20
C GLY A 139 16.10 -19.99 17.13
N MET A 140 17.16 -20.72 17.48
CA MET A 140 18.21 -21.12 16.53
C MET A 140 17.66 -21.85 15.29
N SER A 141 16.46 -22.44 15.39
CA SER A 141 15.73 -23.04 14.27
C SER A 141 15.41 -22.07 13.13
N ASN A 142 15.16 -20.78 13.43
CA ASN A 142 14.80 -19.79 12.42
C ASN A 142 16.01 -19.34 11.59
N PHE A 143 17.22 -19.48 12.13
CA PHE A 143 18.49 -19.17 11.44
C PHE A 143 19.11 -20.39 10.75
N ALA A 144 18.58 -21.59 11.00
CA ALA A 144 19.13 -22.84 10.49
C ALA A 144 19.23 -22.83 8.95
N GLY A 145 18.22 -22.27 8.25
CA GLY A 145 18.23 -22.21 6.78
C GLY A 145 19.41 -21.42 6.21
N PHE A 146 19.68 -20.22 6.74
CA PHE A 146 20.81 -19.40 6.30
C PHE A 146 22.17 -19.99 6.74
N LEU A 147 22.24 -20.57 7.95
CA LEU A 147 23.46 -21.23 8.45
C LEU A 147 23.84 -22.45 7.61
N ILE A 148 22.86 -23.28 7.21
CA ILE A 148 23.09 -24.43 6.32
C ILE A 148 23.63 -23.95 4.97
N LEU A 149 23.05 -22.88 4.41
CA LEU A 149 23.51 -22.30 3.14
C LEU A 149 24.98 -21.84 3.23
N TRP A 150 25.36 -21.20 4.33
CA TRP A 150 26.72 -20.71 4.57
C TRP A 150 27.75 -21.83 4.74
N ILE A 151 27.40 -22.89 5.48
CA ILE A 151 28.26 -24.06 5.67
C ILE A 151 28.45 -24.79 4.33
N LEU A 152 27.38 -24.98 3.57
CA LEU A 152 27.42 -25.69 2.29
C LEU A 152 28.26 -24.91 1.28
N GLY A 153 28.10 -23.59 1.20
CA GLY A 153 28.95 -22.73 0.35
C GLY A 153 30.43 -22.78 0.75
N SER A 154 30.73 -22.78 2.04
CA SER A 154 32.11 -22.89 2.53
C SER A 154 32.72 -24.27 2.24
N ALA A 155 31.94 -25.34 2.37
CA ALA A 155 32.39 -26.70 2.05
C ALA A 155 32.69 -26.87 0.56
N VAL A 156 31.83 -26.33 -0.31
CA VAL A 156 32.07 -26.34 -1.76
C VAL A 156 33.33 -25.54 -2.10
N ALA A 157 33.54 -24.38 -1.49
CA ALA A 157 34.75 -23.58 -1.69
C ALA A 157 36.03 -24.34 -1.29
N ILE A 158 36.01 -25.04 -0.15
CA ILE A 158 37.13 -25.90 0.30
C ILE A 158 37.32 -27.12 -0.60
N SER A 159 36.26 -27.65 -1.22
CA SER A 159 36.40 -28.81 -2.11
C SER A 159 36.98 -28.46 -3.48
N VAL A 160 36.85 -27.20 -3.91
CA VAL A 160 37.28 -26.71 -5.22
C VAL A 160 38.69 -26.11 -5.18
N PHE A 161 39.16 -25.64 -4.02
CA PHE A 161 40.50 -25.10 -3.77
C PHE A 161 41.35 -26.03 -2.90
#